data_AF-A0AAX1ED82-F1
#
_entry.id   AF-A0AAX1ED82-F1
#
_cell.length_a   1.000
_cell.length_b   1.000
_cell.length_c   1.000
_cell.angle_alpha   90.00
_cell.angle_beta   90.00
_cell.angle_gamma   90.00
#
_symmetry.space_group_name_H-M   'P 1'
#
loop_
_entity.id
_entity.type
_entity.pdbx_description
1 polymer ?
#
loop_
_entity_poly.entity_id
_entity_poly.type
_entity_poly.pdbx_seq_one_letter_code
_entity_poly.pdbx_strand_id
1 'polypeptide(L)'
;MLTKNFFRNGFIFLLFFVSTSAYTNEPSTHCTNWSKWFKPACLRLRQIWTEGKPELYLSGYAWHNRYTYSRERLKKYNELAWGGGLGKGVIDEKGNWHGLYAFAFLESHKKIEPIAGYAYLKMFTLNAALQPGIGITAFLTARPDINNYIPFPGILPVASLMVNRFTLAATYIPGRHDIGNVLFLFAKYTF
;
A
#
# COMPACT_ATOMS: atom_id res chain seq x y z
N MET A 1 16.56 -1.42 31.47
CA MET A 1 15.31 -1.99 32.01
C MET A 1 14.31 -0.87 32.19
N LEU A 2 13.54 -0.53 31.13
CA LEU A 2 12.35 0.34 31.15
C LEU A 2 11.69 0.21 29.75
N THR A 3 11.18 -0.99 29.51
CA THR A 3 10.29 -1.34 28.40
C THR A 3 8.95 -1.72 29.01
N LYS A 4 7.85 -1.46 28.29
CA LYS A 4 6.43 -1.71 28.61
C LYS A 4 5.74 -0.45 29.11
N ASN A 5 5.05 0.25 28.20
CA ASN A 5 3.73 0.91 28.43
C ASN A 5 3.35 1.87 27.29
N PHE A 6 3.32 1.40 26.03
CA PHE A 6 2.69 2.20 24.96
C PHE A 6 1.65 1.44 24.13
N PHE A 7 1.45 0.14 24.36
CA PHE A 7 0.39 -0.65 23.73
C PHE A 7 -0.63 -1.09 24.76
N ARG A 8 -1.33 -0.12 25.34
CA ARG A 8 -2.53 -0.39 26.14
C ARG A 8 -3.50 0.76 25.94
N ASN A 9 -4.13 0.78 24.77
CA ASN A 9 -5.52 1.20 24.55
C ASN A 9 -5.86 0.96 23.07
N GLY A 10 -6.81 0.06 22.84
CA GLY A 10 -7.44 -0.17 21.55
C GLY A 10 -8.32 1.01 21.14
N PHE A 11 -9.11 0.96 20.08
CA PHE A 11 -9.33 -0.04 19.04
C PHE A 11 -10.07 0.75 17.94
N ILE A 12 -9.73 0.50 16.69
CA ILE A 12 -10.59 0.63 15.49
C ILE A 12 -11.29 1.98 15.26
N PHE A 13 -10.76 2.75 14.31
CA PHE A 13 -11.58 3.47 13.33
C PHE A 13 -11.10 3.06 11.94
N LEU A 14 -11.66 1.96 11.41
CA LEU A 14 -11.50 1.65 9.99
C LEU A 14 -12.56 2.48 9.23
N LEU A 15 -12.13 3.56 8.58
CA LEU A 15 -12.96 4.31 7.65
C LEU A 15 -13.15 3.46 6.38
N PHE A 16 -14.21 2.66 6.36
CA PHE A 16 -14.63 1.91 5.18
C PHE A 16 -15.35 2.83 4.19
N PHE A 17 -14.61 3.38 3.22
CA PHE A 17 -15.21 3.86 1.98
C PHE A 17 -15.43 2.67 1.03
N VAL A 18 -16.42 1.83 1.32
CA VAL A 18 -16.85 0.77 0.39
C VAL A 18 -18.04 1.32 -0.40
N SER A 19 -17.79 1.72 -1.63
CA SER A 19 -18.85 2.02 -2.59
C SER A 19 -19.67 0.76 -2.87
N THR A 20 -20.97 0.81 -2.62
CA THR A 20 -21.92 -0.24 -3.02
C THR A 20 -22.19 -0.15 -4.52
N SER A 21 -21.26 -0.58 -5.36
CA SER A 21 -21.56 -0.86 -6.77
C SER A 21 -22.17 -2.26 -6.87
N ALA A 22 -23.29 -2.38 -7.59
CA ALA A 22 -23.96 -3.64 -7.83
C ALA A 22 -23.05 -4.56 -8.67
N TYR A 23 -22.60 -5.67 -8.09
CA TYR A 23 -21.90 -6.71 -8.81
C TYR A 23 -22.89 -7.51 -9.66
N THR A 24 -22.53 -7.80 -10.91
CA THR A 24 -23.24 -8.80 -11.73
C THR A 24 -23.02 -10.18 -11.12
N ASN A 25 -24.13 -10.85 -10.79
CA ASN A 25 -24.17 -12.11 -10.05
C ASN A 25 -23.73 -13.31 -10.91
N GLU A 26 -22.47 -13.72 -10.81
CA GLU A 26 -22.17 -15.16 -10.75
C GLU A 26 -22.19 -15.55 -9.27
N PRO A 27 -23.00 -16.52 -8.82
CA PRO A 27 -23.02 -16.93 -7.43
C PRO A 27 -21.71 -17.64 -7.10
N SER A 28 -20.67 -16.88 -6.77
CA SER A 28 -19.41 -17.44 -6.29
C SER A 28 -19.69 -18.10 -4.93
N THR A 29 -19.75 -19.42 -4.92
CA THR A 29 -19.94 -20.26 -3.72
C THR A 29 -18.85 -20.03 -2.66
N HIS A 30 -17.76 -19.36 -3.00
CA HIS A 30 -16.62 -19.10 -2.13
C HIS A 30 -16.82 -17.96 -1.11
N CYS A 31 -17.67 -16.97 -1.40
CA CYS A 31 -17.91 -15.82 -0.50
C CYS A 31 -19.30 -15.86 0.17
N THR A 32 -20.04 -16.98 0.06
CA THR A 32 -21.41 -17.12 0.61
C THR A 32 -21.44 -17.15 2.13
N ASN A 33 -20.44 -17.77 2.76
CA ASN A 33 -20.34 -17.88 4.23
C ASN A 33 -19.79 -16.62 4.91
N TRP A 34 -19.39 -15.61 4.14
CA TRP A 34 -18.92 -14.34 4.69
C TRP A 34 -20.09 -13.52 5.21
N SER A 35 -19.88 -12.82 6.33
CA SER A 35 -20.89 -11.89 6.83
C SER A 35 -21.23 -10.86 5.76
N LYS A 36 -22.49 -10.39 5.74
CA LYS A 36 -22.96 -9.39 4.74
C LYS A 36 -22.03 -8.17 4.64
N TRP A 37 -21.41 -7.80 5.75
CA TRP A 37 -20.51 -6.65 5.84
C TRP A 37 -19.15 -6.87 5.18
N PHE A 38 -18.60 -8.09 5.25
CA PHE A 38 -17.30 -8.40 4.65
C PHE A 38 -17.39 -9.00 3.25
N LYS A 39 -18.58 -9.46 2.84
CA LYS A 39 -18.81 -10.04 1.51
C LYS A 39 -18.30 -9.16 0.35
N PRO A 40 -18.47 -7.83 0.34
CA PRO A 40 -17.91 -6.98 -0.72
C PRO A 40 -16.38 -7.04 -0.80
N ALA A 41 -15.69 -7.12 0.34
CA ALA A 41 -14.23 -7.25 0.37
C ALA A 41 -13.78 -8.61 -0.21
N CYS A 42 -14.44 -9.71 0.18
CA CYS A 42 -14.17 -11.04 -0.39
C CYS A 42 -14.34 -11.06 -1.92
N LEU A 43 -15.46 -10.51 -2.40
CA LEU A 43 -15.74 -10.42 -3.84
C LEU A 43 -14.68 -9.59 -4.58
N ARG A 44 -14.31 -8.42 -4.03
CA ARG A 44 -13.28 -7.57 -4.64
C ARG A 44 -11.90 -8.24 -4.67
N LEU A 45 -11.49 -8.87 -3.58
CA LEU A 45 -10.23 -9.60 -3.52
C LEU A 45 -10.18 -10.73 -4.53
N ARG A 46 -11.28 -11.50 -4.64
CA ARG A 46 -11.41 -12.56 -5.63
C ARG A 46 -11.35 -12.01 -7.05
N GLN A 47 -12.08 -10.93 -7.36
CA GLN A 47 -12.06 -10.30 -8.67
C GLN A 47 -10.64 -9.86 -9.07
N ILE A 48 -9.90 -9.20 -8.17
CA ILE A 48 -8.50 -8.84 -8.43
C ILE A 48 -7.65 -10.10 -8.70
N TRP A 49 -7.84 -11.15 -7.90
CA TRP A 49 -7.09 -12.39 -8.03
C TRP A 49 -7.37 -13.13 -9.34
N THR A 50 -8.62 -13.17 -9.80
CA THR A 50 -9.01 -13.92 -11.02
C THR A 50 -8.91 -13.08 -12.29
N GLU A 51 -9.38 -11.84 -12.25
CA GLU A 51 -9.57 -10.98 -13.43
C GLU A 51 -8.59 -9.80 -13.51
N GLY A 52 -7.86 -9.51 -12.43
CA GLY A 52 -6.93 -8.39 -12.40
C GLY A 52 -5.83 -8.49 -13.46
N LYS A 53 -5.45 -7.35 -14.03
CA LYS A 53 -4.29 -7.26 -14.92
C LYS A 53 -3.01 -7.44 -14.11
N PRO A 54 -2.01 -8.18 -14.59
CA PRO A 54 -0.74 -8.32 -13.90
C PRO A 54 0.02 -7.00 -13.88
N GLU A 55 0.77 -6.79 -12.81
CA GLU A 55 1.50 -5.55 -12.54
C GLU A 55 2.89 -5.85 -12.00
N LEU A 56 3.89 -5.12 -12.52
CA LEU A 56 5.24 -5.09 -12.00
C LEU A 56 5.41 -3.86 -11.12
N TYR A 57 5.94 -4.04 -9.91
CA TYR A 57 6.26 -2.97 -8.97
C TYR A 57 7.77 -2.80 -8.87
N LEU A 58 8.23 -1.55 -8.90
CA LEU A 58 9.63 -1.18 -8.73
C LEU A 58 9.74 0.01 -7.77
N SER A 59 10.48 -0.14 -6.69
CA SER A 59 10.78 0.96 -5.76
C SER A 59 12.21 1.46 -5.96
N GLY A 60 12.50 2.68 -5.52
CA GLY A 60 13.85 3.23 -5.69
C GLY A 60 14.23 4.36 -4.75
N TYR A 61 13.27 5.03 -4.10
CA TYR A 61 13.60 6.19 -3.27
C TYR A 61 12.73 6.33 -2.03
N ALA A 62 13.37 6.56 -0.89
CA ALA A 62 12.75 6.86 0.40
C ALA A 62 13.37 8.14 0.97
N TRP A 63 12.62 9.24 0.89
CA TRP A 63 13.06 10.53 1.40
C TRP A 63 12.66 10.71 2.86
N HIS A 64 13.64 10.95 3.72
CA HIS A 64 13.42 11.30 5.11
C HIS A 64 13.18 12.80 5.27
N ASN A 65 12.12 13.20 5.97
CA ASN A 65 11.79 14.61 6.13
C ASN A 65 12.91 15.39 6.83
N ARG A 66 13.49 16.37 6.12
CA ARG A 66 14.67 17.14 6.58
C ARG A 66 14.39 18.00 7.80
N TYR A 67 13.13 18.28 8.11
CA TYR A 67 12.72 19.02 9.31
C TYR A 67 12.61 18.14 10.56
N THR A 68 12.59 16.81 10.40
CA THR A 68 12.39 15.86 11.50
C THR A 68 13.60 14.97 11.76
N TYR A 69 14.66 15.10 10.95
CA TYR A 69 15.89 14.32 11.07
C TYR A 69 17.13 15.19 11.17
N SER A 70 17.99 14.89 12.14
CA SER A 70 19.35 15.46 12.21
C SER A 70 20.20 15.08 10.99
N ARG A 71 21.13 15.96 10.58
CA ARG A 71 22.02 15.71 9.44
C ARG A 71 22.90 14.48 9.67
N GLU A 72 23.31 14.24 10.91
CA GLU A 72 24.15 13.11 11.32
C GLU A 72 23.43 11.77 11.14
N ARG A 73 22.11 11.71 11.42
CA ARG A 73 21.30 10.52 11.15
C ARG A 73 21.06 10.30 9.67
N LEU A 74 20.72 11.36 8.92
CA LEU A 74 20.48 11.26 7.48
C LEU A 74 21.67 10.67 6.73
N LYS A 75 22.91 11.00 7.11
CA LYS A 75 24.13 10.43 6.52
C LYS A 75 24.27 8.91 6.72
N LYS A 76 23.58 8.33 7.69
CA LYS A 76 23.64 6.89 7.99
C LYS A 76 22.54 6.10 7.28
N TYR A 77 21.49 6.76 6.80
CA TYR A 77 20.35 6.08 6.19
C TYR A 77 20.50 5.89 4.68
N ASN A 78 20.06 4.74 4.23
CA ASN A 78 19.85 4.45 2.83
C ASN A 78 18.53 5.08 2.35
N GLU A 79 18.62 6.03 1.44
CA GLU A 79 17.44 6.57 0.74
C GLU A 79 17.20 5.89 -0.61
N LEU A 80 18.14 5.06 -1.08
CA LEU A 80 17.98 4.24 -2.28
C LEU A 80 17.24 2.95 -1.91
N ALA A 81 15.94 3.07 -1.71
CA ALA A 81 15.07 1.97 -1.33
C ALA A 81 14.71 1.09 -2.54
N TRP A 82 15.74 0.54 -3.20
CA TRP A 82 15.58 -0.34 -4.34
C TRP A 82 14.88 -1.63 -3.96
N GLY A 83 13.98 -2.07 -4.82
CA GLY A 83 13.18 -3.25 -4.61
C GLY A 83 12.18 -3.47 -5.72
N GLY A 84 11.55 -4.63 -5.72
CA GLY A 84 10.56 -4.95 -6.73
C GLY A 84 9.72 -6.16 -6.38
N GLY A 85 8.67 -6.36 -7.16
CA GLY A 85 7.75 -7.47 -7.00
C GLY A 85 6.56 -7.34 -7.93
N LEU A 86 5.48 -8.04 -7.59
CA LEU A 86 4.37 -8.26 -8.50
C LEU A 86 3.04 -7.95 -7.82
N GLY A 87 2.03 -7.72 -8.65
CA GLY A 87 0.67 -7.56 -8.19
C GLY A 87 -0.34 -7.79 -9.29
N LYS A 88 -1.60 -7.58 -8.94
CA LYS A 88 -2.73 -7.55 -9.86
C LYS A 88 -3.62 -6.36 -9.53
N GLY A 89 -4.15 -5.71 -10.56
CA GLY A 89 -5.02 -4.55 -10.41
C GLY A 89 -6.27 -4.62 -11.29
N VAL A 90 -7.36 -4.04 -10.80
CA VAL A 90 -8.60 -3.81 -11.56
C VAL A 90 -9.00 -2.34 -11.49
N ILE A 91 -9.62 -1.85 -12.57
CA ILE A 91 -10.35 -0.58 -12.55
C ILE A 91 -11.82 -0.93 -12.35
N ASP A 92 -12.44 -0.34 -11.34
CA ASP A 92 -13.84 -0.57 -11.01
C ASP A 92 -14.79 0.17 -11.97
N GLU A 93 -16.09 -0.04 -11.79
CA GLU A 93 -17.13 0.53 -12.66
C GLU A 93 -17.20 2.06 -12.55
N LYS A 94 -16.61 2.63 -11.49
CA LYS A 94 -16.52 4.08 -11.23
C LYS A 94 -15.18 4.66 -11.71
N GLY A 95 -14.30 3.85 -12.32
CA GLY A 95 -12.98 4.26 -12.77
C GLY A 95 -11.91 4.29 -11.68
N ASN A 96 -12.19 3.82 -10.45
CA ASN A 96 -11.21 3.76 -9.37
C ASN A 96 -10.34 2.52 -9.49
N TRP A 97 -9.09 2.60 -9.04
CA TRP A 97 -8.16 1.48 -9.09
C TRP A 97 -8.15 0.72 -7.76
N HIS A 98 -8.12 -0.61 -7.85
CA HIS A 98 -7.97 -1.52 -6.74
C HIS A 98 -6.86 -2.52 -7.07
N GLY A 99 -5.97 -2.80 -6.13
CA GLY A 99 -4.87 -3.73 -6.38
C GLY A 99 -4.45 -4.56 -5.18
N LEU A 100 -3.94 -5.74 -5.50
CA LEU A 100 -3.18 -6.61 -4.60
C LEU A 100 -1.74 -6.61 -5.05
N TYR A 101 -0.81 -6.45 -4.11
CA TYR A 101 0.61 -6.40 -4.42
C TYR A 101 1.42 -7.15 -3.37
N ALA A 102 2.57 -7.65 -3.80
CA ALA A 102 3.61 -8.17 -2.93
C ALA A 102 4.98 -7.83 -3.55
N PHE A 103 5.82 -7.14 -2.79
CA PHE A 103 7.18 -6.83 -3.20
C PHE A 103 8.10 -6.72 -1.99
N ALA A 104 9.41 -6.65 -2.24
CA ALA A 104 10.39 -6.41 -1.19
C ALA A 104 11.36 -5.31 -1.62
N PHE A 105 11.84 -4.53 -0.64
CA PHE A 105 12.73 -3.40 -0.88
C PHE A 105 13.78 -3.29 0.21
N LEU A 106 14.84 -2.52 -0.05
CA LEU A 106 15.87 -2.22 0.94
C LEU A 106 15.40 -1.10 1.89
N GLU A 107 15.33 -1.40 3.19
CA GLU A 107 15.04 -0.40 4.21
C GLU A 107 16.23 0.53 4.51
N SER A 108 16.08 1.44 5.47
CA SER A 108 17.08 2.49 5.77
C SER A 108 18.44 1.93 6.23
N HIS A 109 18.49 0.70 6.74
CA HIS A 109 19.72 -0.02 7.09
C HIS A 109 20.17 -1.04 6.02
N LYS A 110 19.65 -0.94 4.80
CA LYS A 110 19.93 -1.86 3.67
C LYS A 110 19.60 -3.32 3.96
N LYS A 111 18.58 -3.55 4.79
CA LYS A 111 17.99 -4.87 5.01
C LYS A 111 16.73 -5.02 4.16
N ILE A 112 16.40 -6.26 3.82
CA ILE A 112 15.20 -6.55 3.02
C ILE A 112 13.96 -6.36 3.89
N GLU A 113 13.02 -5.56 3.43
CA GLU A 113 11.68 -5.41 4.00
C GLU A 113 10.65 -5.92 2.99
N PRO A 114 10.03 -7.10 3.22
CA PRO A 114 8.91 -7.58 2.41
C PRO A 114 7.62 -6.88 2.81
N ILE A 115 6.79 -6.55 1.82
CA ILE A 115 5.47 -5.96 1.99
C ILE A 115 4.46 -6.66 1.08
N ALA A 116 3.27 -6.94 1.60
CA ALA A 116 2.14 -7.41 0.82
C ALA A 116 0.86 -6.74 1.28
N GLY A 117 0.01 -6.31 0.36
CA GLY A 117 -1.15 -5.52 0.72
C GLY A 117 -2.21 -5.36 -0.35
N TYR A 118 -3.26 -4.65 0.07
CA TYR A 118 -4.34 -4.17 -0.77
C TYR A 118 -4.28 -2.64 -0.82
N ALA A 119 -4.56 -2.08 -1.98
CA ALA A 119 -4.66 -0.63 -2.16
C ALA A 119 -5.92 -0.27 -2.94
N TYR A 120 -6.52 0.86 -2.54
CA TYR A 120 -7.63 1.50 -3.23
C TYR A 120 -7.25 2.95 -3.52
N LEU A 121 -7.36 3.36 -4.78
CA LEU A 121 -7.15 4.74 -5.21
C LEU A 121 -8.38 5.23 -5.95
N LYS A 122 -8.93 6.36 -5.49
CA LYS A 122 -9.84 7.16 -6.30
C LYS A 122 -9.03 7.78 -7.43
N MET A 123 -9.40 7.49 -8.67
CA MET A 123 -8.74 8.02 -9.85
C MET A 123 -9.54 9.18 -10.43
N PHE A 124 -8.84 10.19 -10.93
CA PHE A 124 -9.43 11.32 -11.63
C PHE A 124 -8.93 11.31 -13.07
N THR A 125 -9.84 11.40 -14.04
CA THR A 125 -9.44 11.45 -15.45
C THR A 125 -9.23 12.90 -15.86
N LEU A 126 -7.99 13.30 -16.10
CA LEU A 126 -7.68 14.62 -16.66
C LEU A 126 -7.75 14.61 -18.18
N ASN A 127 -7.23 13.56 -18.81
CA ASN A 127 -7.37 13.28 -20.23
C ASN A 127 -7.26 11.76 -20.48
N ALA A 128 -7.31 11.33 -21.75
CA ALA A 128 -7.29 9.93 -22.13
C ALA A 128 -6.06 9.14 -21.65
N ALA A 129 -4.93 9.82 -21.41
CA ALA A 129 -3.69 9.19 -20.98
C ALA A 129 -3.36 9.43 -19.50
N LEU A 130 -3.77 10.57 -18.92
CA LEU A 130 -3.32 11.05 -17.63
C LEU A 130 -4.40 10.95 -16.55
N GLN A 131 -4.13 10.13 -15.53
CA GLN A 131 -5.03 9.90 -14.41
C GLN A 131 -4.30 10.01 -13.06
N PRO A 132 -4.34 11.16 -12.37
CA PRO A 132 -3.92 11.24 -10.98
C PRO A 132 -4.87 10.44 -10.08
N GLY A 133 -4.35 9.94 -8.96
CA GLY A 133 -5.14 9.20 -7.98
C GLY A 133 -4.70 9.44 -6.55
N ILE A 134 -5.64 9.31 -5.62
CA ILE A 134 -5.39 9.38 -4.18
C ILE A 134 -6.19 8.29 -3.46
N GLY A 135 -5.62 7.71 -2.42
CA GLY A 135 -6.32 6.75 -1.61
C GLY A 135 -5.47 6.18 -0.48
N ILE A 136 -5.68 4.91 -0.20
CA ILE A 136 -5.09 4.23 0.96
C ILE A 136 -4.60 2.84 0.58
N THR A 137 -3.60 2.37 1.32
CA THR A 137 -3.18 0.98 1.30
C THR A 137 -3.18 0.40 2.71
N ALA A 138 -3.66 -0.84 2.83
CA ALA A 138 -3.55 -1.65 4.03
C ALA A 138 -2.68 -2.87 3.71
N PHE A 139 -1.68 -3.15 4.53
CA PHE A 139 -0.66 -4.14 4.23
C PHE A 139 -0.11 -4.82 5.48
N LEU A 140 0.59 -5.93 5.25
CA LEU A 140 1.50 -6.54 6.19
C LEU A 140 2.93 -6.28 5.70
N THR A 141 3.81 -5.89 6.61
CA THR A 141 5.25 -5.80 6.36
C THR A 141 5.99 -6.47 7.51
N ALA A 142 7.28 -6.76 7.31
CA ALA A 142 8.14 -7.33 8.33
C ALA A 142 9.51 -6.68 8.29
N ARG A 143 10.05 -6.33 9.45
CA ARG A 143 11.34 -5.65 9.54
C ARG A 143 12.26 -6.32 10.56
N PRO A 144 13.58 -6.31 10.35
CA PRO A 144 14.52 -6.89 11.31
C PRO A 144 14.53 -6.13 12.64
N ASP A 145 14.41 -4.81 12.60
CA ASP A 145 14.43 -3.92 13.77
C ASP A 145 13.09 -3.85 14.51
N ILE A 146 12.00 -4.36 13.91
CA ILE A 146 10.66 -4.41 14.52
C ILE A 146 10.26 -5.86 14.71
N ASN A 147 10.24 -6.30 15.98
CA ASN A 147 9.83 -7.65 16.37
C ASN A 147 10.55 -8.78 15.60
N ASN A 148 11.80 -8.57 15.15
CA ASN A 148 12.63 -9.58 14.47
C ASN A 148 11.91 -10.30 13.31
N TYR A 149 11.37 -9.56 12.35
CA TYR A 149 10.61 -10.05 11.19
C TYR A 149 9.26 -10.73 11.49
N ILE A 150 8.71 -10.61 12.70
CA ILE A 150 7.30 -10.96 12.92
C ILE A 150 6.44 -9.96 12.11
N PRO A 151 5.60 -10.41 11.16
CA PRO A 151 4.80 -9.51 10.34
C PRO A 151 3.85 -8.66 11.18
N PHE A 152 3.73 -7.38 10.82
CA PHE A 152 2.83 -6.44 11.47
C PHE A 152 2.01 -5.65 10.44
N PRO A 153 0.77 -5.26 10.80
CA PRO A 153 -0.08 -4.52 9.89
C PRO A 153 0.27 -3.04 9.83
N GLY A 154 0.00 -2.43 8.68
CA GLY A 154 0.10 -0.99 8.43
C GLY A 154 -1.04 -0.49 7.56
N ILE A 155 -1.32 0.81 7.68
CA ILE A 155 -2.19 1.55 6.77
C ILE A 155 -1.53 2.88 6.43
N LEU A 156 -1.47 3.23 5.15
CA LEU A 156 -0.81 4.46 4.70
C LEU A 156 -1.60 5.15 3.58
N PRO A 157 -1.53 6.49 3.49
CA PRO A 157 -2.04 7.21 2.33
C PRO A 157 -1.19 6.91 1.09
N VAL A 158 -1.82 6.92 -0.08
CA VAL A 158 -1.14 6.77 -1.37
C VAL A 158 -1.60 7.87 -2.31
N ALA A 159 -0.66 8.51 -2.99
CA ALA A 159 -0.92 9.38 -4.12
C ALA A 159 -0.24 8.79 -5.37
N SER A 160 -0.83 8.98 -6.54
CA SER A 160 -0.27 8.46 -7.79
C SER A 160 -0.55 9.35 -8.99
N LEU A 161 0.24 9.15 -10.03
CA LEU A 161 0.03 9.68 -11.37
C LEU A 161 0.17 8.53 -12.36
N MET A 162 -0.94 8.16 -13.00
CA MET A 162 -0.96 7.14 -14.05
C MET A 162 -0.92 7.79 -15.42
N VAL A 163 0.01 7.31 -16.27
CA VAL A 163 0.12 7.65 -17.68
C VAL A 163 0.02 6.35 -18.48
N ASN A 164 -1.12 6.13 -19.12
CA ASN A 164 -1.46 4.90 -19.82
C ASN A 164 -1.32 3.65 -18.92
N ARG A 165 -0.22 2.90 -19.07
CA ARG A 165 0.08 1.66 -18.32
C ARG A 165 1.13 1.86 -17.22
N PHE A 166 1.77 3.03 -17.17
CA PHE A 166 2.78 3.36 -16.18
C PHE A 166 2.17 4.19 -15.08
N THR A 167 2.53 3.92 -13.84
CA THR A 167 2.10 4.70 -12.68
C THR A 167 3.32 5.04 -11.84
N LEU A 168 3.48 6.32 -11.51
CA LEU A 168 4.37 6.75 -10.43
C LEU A 168 3.52 6.98 -9.19
N ALA A 169 3.92 6.43 -8.05
CA ALA A 169 3.18 6.51 -6.82
C ALA A 169 4.09 6.82 -5.62
N ALA A 170 3.47 7.40 -4.60
CA ALA A 170 4.12 7.77 -3.37
C ALA A 170 3.23 7.42 -2.17
N THR A 171 3.85 6.99 -1.08
CA THR A 171 3.20 6.87 0.23
C THR A 171 4.00 7.63 1.29
N TYR A 172 3.32 8.17 2.29
CA TYR A 172 3.95 8.88 3.39
C TYR A 172 3.77 8.12 4.69
N ILE A 173 4.88 7.73 5.31
CA ILE A 173 4.93 7.01 6.58
C ILE A 173 4.95 8.06 7.70
N PRO A 174 3.84 8.28 8.44
CA PRO A 174 3.82 9.24 9.52
C PRO A 174 4.69 8.77 10.69
N GLY A 175 5.17 9.71 11.50
CA GLY A 175 5.97 9.37 12.66
C GLY A 175 6.34 10.56 13.52
N ARG A 176 7.28 10.35 14.44
CA ARG A 176 7.83 11.37 15.35
C ARG A 176 9.20 11.84 14.88
N HIS A 177 9.83 12.73 15.63
CA HIS A 177 11.20 13.17 15.36
C HIS A 177 12.14 11.95 15.31
N ASP A 178 12.92 11.86 14.25
CA ASP A 178 13.84 10.76 13.91
C ASP A 178 13.25 9.33 13.77
N ILE A 179 11.92 9.18 13.75
CA ILE A 179 11.23 7.89 13.55
C ILE A 179 10.03 8.10 12.62
N GLY A 180 10.03 7.51 11.43
CA GLY A 180 8.99 7.76 10.42
C GLY A 180 9.18 9.11 9.73
N ASN A 181 8.12 9.78 9.29
CA ASN A 181 8.20 10.98 8.43
C ASN A 181 9.01 10.73 7.15
N VAL A 182 8.65 9.66 6.43
CA VAL A 182 9.35 9.20 5.23
C VAL A 182 8.37 9.19 4.05
N LEU A 183 8.77 9.81 2.94
CA LEU A 183 8.08 9.68 1.66
C LEU A 183 8.74 8.54 0.87
N PHE A 184 7.97 7.50 0.57
CA PHE A 184 8.43 6.34 -0.19
C PHE A 184 7.86 6.36 -1.61
N LEU A 185 8.73 6.27 -2.61
CA LEU A 185 8.39 6.33 -4.03
C LEU A 185 8.53 4.96 -4.69
N PHE A 186 7.53 4.62 -5.49
CA PHE A 186 7.51 3.40 -6.30
C PHE A 186 6.79 3.63 -7.62
N ALA A 187 7.20 2.86 -8.62
CA ALA A 187 6.58 2.79 -9.93
C ALA A 187 5.85 1.46 -10.10
N LYS A 188 4.82 1.47 -10.94
CA LYS A 188 4.03 0.31 -11.33
C LYS A 188 3.86 0.30 -12.84
N TYR A 189 3.99 -0.87 -13.45
CA TYR A 189 3.69 -1.09 -14.86
C TYR A 189 2.67 -2.22 -15.01
N THR A 190 1.57 -1.94 -15.71
CA THR A 190 0.51 -2.92 -15.99
C THR A 190 0.68 -3.49 -17.40
N PHE A 191 0.72 -4.82 -17.55
CA PHE A 191 0.96 -5.49 -18.84
C PHE A 191 -0.19 -6.40 -19.29
#